data_AF-A0AAN0M1I5-F1
#
_entry.id   AF-A0AAN0M1I5-F1
#
_cell.length_a   1.000
_cell.length_b   1.000
_cell.length_c   1.000
_cell.angle_alpha   90.00
_cell.angle_beta   90.00
_cell.angle_gamma   90.00
#
_symmetry.space_group_name_H-M   'P 1'
#
loop_
_entity.id
_entity.type
_entity.pdbx_description
1 polymer ?
#
loop_
_entity_poly.entity_id
_entity_poly.type
_entity_poly.pdbx_seq_one_letter_code
_entity_poly.pdbx_strand_id
1 'polypeptide(L)'
;MRLHFLLIAAACSIFLAIPGHAEIRSISGSDVPEFTVAVESWLNGDDLEALEALAALSRDGNPAAQILLAGIATRGHFHTHVTSQLERTERVALLRVPGGLSGKSWLTIAENTEPLATALLQVTRIGEKAAAISALISFGETGEALLAAQSMLYQGEATALIEVLQGMDAELTPEADVLLLWALFQSESEDSGRYVGSARIASRVFGNDSLELSEMAWVAPTPVEILEDTERRNDVIRLSDQVISWTPLNRYCDQHCPSSAGSCKAVGASLLSAVGPFAMRSPRMSIISNERYWNSSRAEADLARNIVDLSRYQEDTFDSVDACFMDAMSEMQAEHGYRQ
;
A
#
# COMPACT_ATOMS: atom_id res chain seq x y z
N MET A 1 -51.24 48.60 -30.63
CA MET A 1 -50.16 48.53 -29.63
C MET A 1 -50.12 47.10 -29.07
N ARG A 2 -49.28 46.22 -29.61
CA ARG A 2 -49.03 44.87 -29.06
C ARG A 2 -47.53 44.66 -28.99
N LEU A 3 -47.02 44.65 -27.76
CA LEU A 3 -45.62 44.56 -27.37
C LEU A 3 -45.06 43.18 -27.75
N HIS A 4 -43.97 43.14 -28.50
CA HIS A 4 -43.21 41.91 -28.78
C HIS A 4 -42.20 41.69 -27.64
N PHE A 5 -42.39 40.62 -26.86
CA PHE A 5 -41.40 40.14 -25.90
C PHE A 5 -40.40 39.23 -26.63
N LEU A 6 -39.18 39.73 -26.78
CA LEU A 6 -38.01 38.96 -27.24
C LEU A 6 -37.46 38.15 -26.05
N LEU A 7 -37.68 36.84 -26.07
CA LEU A 7 -37.02 35.87 -25.19
C LEU A 7 -35.63 35.57 -25.76
N ILE A 8 -34.59 36.11 -25.12
CA ILE A 8 -33.19 35.77 -25.38
C ILE A 8 -32.87 34.51 -24.57
N ALA A 9 -32.84 33.35 -25.23
CA ALA A 9 -32.34 32.11 -24.66
C ALA A 9 -30.80 32.13 -24.70
N ALA A 10 -30.17 32.45 -23.57
CA ALA A 10 -28.73 32.31 -23.40
C ALA A 10 -28.39 30.82 -23.21
N ALA A 11 -27.96 30.16 -24.29
CA ALA A 11 -27.38 28.83 -24.24
C ALA A 11 -26.00 28.93 -23.58
N CYS A 12 -25.95 28.70 -22.27
CA CYS A 12 -24.73 28.56 -21.50
C CYS A 12 -24.14 27.17 -21.80
N SER A 13 -23.24 27.09 -22.78
CA SER A 13 -22.44 25.90 -23.06
C SER A 13 -21.46 25.65 -21.90
N ILE A 14 -21.88 24.85 -20.93
CA ILE A 14 -21.00 24.28 -19.92
C ILE A 14 -20.09 23.29 -20.66
N PHE A 15 -18.89 23.74 -21.03
CA PHE A 15 -17.79 22.84 -21.36
C PHE A 15 -17.41 22.13 -20.07
N LEU A 16 -17.92 20.91 -19.88
CA LEU A 16 -17.36 19.96 -18.94
C LEU A 16 -15.92 19.70 -19.40
N ALA A 17 -14.97 20.40 -18.79
CA ALA A 17 -13.56 20.05 -18.91
C ALA A 17 -13.43 18.65 -18.34
N ILE A 18 -13.39 17.65 -19.22
CA ILE A 18 -13.03 16.30 -18.84
C ILE A 18 -11.63 16.44 -18.27
N PRO A 19 -11.40 16.14 -16.97
CA PRO A 19 -10.07 16.16 -16.42
C PRO A 19 -9.22 15.26 -17.31
N GLY A 20 -8.20 15.85 -17.94
CA GLY A 20 -7.24 15.09 -18.73
C GLY A 20 -6.64 14.07 -17.79
N HIS A 21 -7.00 12.80 -17.96
CA HIS A 21 -6.36 11.74 -17.21
C HIS A 21 -4.91 11.76 -17.65
N ALA A 22 -4.01 12.08 -16.72
CA ALA A 22 -2.59 12.00 -16.99
C ALA A 22 -2.31 10.61 -17.55
N GLU A 23 -1.80 10.54 -18.77
CA GLU A 23 -1.48 9.28 -19.42
C GLU A 23 -0.37 8.61 -18.59
N ILE A 24 -0.74 7.56 -17.86
CA ILE A 24 0.21 6.78 -17.07
C ILE A 24 1.25 6.26 -18.06
N ARG A 25 2.52 6.63 -17.85
CA ARG A 25 3.61 6.19 -18.72
C ARG A 25 3.68 4.67 -18.66
N SER A 26 3.44 4.03 -19.81
CA SER A 26 3.61 2.58 -19.94
C SER A 26 5.07 2.20 -19.72
N ILE A 27 5.29 1.13 -18.96
CA ILE A 27 6.62 0.56 -18.69
C ILE A 27 6.95 -0.43 -19.80
N SER A 28 8.17 -0.39 -20.32
CA SER A 28 8.56 -1.28 -21.42
C SER A 28 8.39 -2.75 -21.03
N GLY A 29 7.79 -3.54 -21.93
CA GLY A 29 7.56 -4.97 -21.72
C GLY A 29 6.31 -5.32 -20.94
N SER A 30 5.53 -4.34 -20.47
CA SER A 30 4.26 -4.57 -19.75
C SER A 30 3.12 -5.07 -20.64
N ASP A 31 3.22 -4.85 -21.95
CA ASP A 31 2.28 -5.28 -22.99
C ASP A 31 2.64 -6.64 -23.63
N VAL A 32 3.78 -7.21 -23.26
CA VAL A 32 4.23 -8.52 -23.74
C VAL A 32 3.25 -9.61 -23.25
N PRO A 33 2.72 -10.48 -24.13
CA PRO A 33 1.71 -11.48 -23.75
C PRO A 33 2.17 -12.40 -22.61
N GLU A 34 3.43 -12.85 -22.65
CA GLU A 34 4.02 -13.72 -21.63
C GLU A 34 4.07 -13.03 -20.26
N PHE A 35 4.36 -11.72 -20.23
CA PHE A 35 4.31 -10.94 -19.00
C PHE A 35 2.88 -10.82 -18.46
N THR A 36 1.91 -10.54 -19.34
CA THR A 36 0.49 -10.48 -18.94
C THR A 36 0.03 -11.80 -18.35
N VAL A 37 0.36 -12.93 -18.98
CA VAL A 37 0.04 -14.28 -18.48
C VAL A 37 0.66 -14.53 -17.09
N ALA A 38 1.93 -14.17 -16.90
CA ALA A 38 2.59 -14.32 -15.60
C ALA A 38 1.93 -13.46 -14.51
N VAL A 39 1.51 -12.22 -14.83
CA VAL A 39 0.78 -11.35 -13.90
C VAL A 39 -0.59 -11.92 -13.54
N GLU A 40 -1.37 -12.42 -14.50
CA GLU A 40 -2.67 -13.02 -14.20
C GLU A 40 -2.52 -14.30 -13.36
N SER A 41 -1.55 -15.14 -13.68
CA SER A 41 -1.21 -16.34 -12.89
C SER A 41 -0.88 -15.95 -11.44
N TRP A 42 -0.08 -14.90 -11.24
CA TRP A 42 0.25 -14.37 -9.91
C TRP A 42 -0.99 -13.82 -9.17
N LEU A 43 -1.88 -13.11 -9.86
CA LEU A 43 -3.13 -12.58 -9.29
C LEU A 43 -4.15 -13.67 -8.96
N ASN A 44 -4.09 -14.81 -9.65
CA ASN A 44 -4.95 -15.97 -9.41
C ASN A 44 -4.46 -16.86 -8.26
N GLY A 45 -3.26 -16.63 -7.74
CA GLY A 45 -2.67 -17.38 -6.63
C GLY A 45 -1.74 -18.53 -7.05
N ASP A 46 -1.41 -18.66 -8.33
CA ASP A 46 -0.47 -19.66 -8.85
C ASP A 46 0.99 -19.23 -8.63
N ASP A 47 1.33 -18.95 -7.36
CA ASP A 47 2.49 -18.14 -6.99
C ASP A 47 3.84 -18.67 -7.50
N LEU A 48 4.11 -19.97 -7.37
CA LEU A 48 5.41 -20.51 -7.79
C LEU A 48 5.59 -20.45 -9.32
N GLU A 49 4.59 -20.89 -10.09
CA GLU A 49 4.61 -20.85 -11.56
C GLU A 49 4.75 -19.42 -12.06
N ALA A 50 3.97 -18.49 -11.47
CA ALA A 50 4.03 -17.09 -11.84
C ALA A 50 5.40 -16.46 -11.51
N LEU A 51 5.98 -16.77 -10.34
CA LEU A 51 7.31 -16.27 -9.97
C LEU A 51 8.40 -16.83 -10.89
N GLU A 52 8.31 -18.10 -11.30
CA GLU A 52 9.24 -18.71 -12.25
C GLU A 52 9.16 -18.03 -13.63
N ALA A 53 7.94 -17.76 -14.11
CA ALA A 53 7.70 -17.05 -15.36
C ALA A 53 8.23 -15.60 -15.31
N LEU A 54 7.94 -14.86 -14.23
CA LEU A 54 8.48 -13.50 -14.02
C LEU A 54 10.01 -13.51 -13.93
N ALA A 55 10.60 -14.51 -13.30
CA ALA A 55 12.05 -14.65 -13.21
C ALA A 55 12.69 -14.94 -14.57
N ALA A 56 12.05 -15.76 -15.41
CA ALA A 56 12.50 -16.02 -16.78
C ALA A 56 12.46 -14.73 -17.61
N LEU A 57 11.32 -14.04 -17.63
CA LEU A 57 11.17 -12.75 -18.32
C LEU A 57 12.18 -11.70 -17.84
N SER A 58 12.44 -11.66 -16.53
CA SER A 58 13.44 -10.74 -15.95
C SER A 58 14.85 -11.03 -16.47
N ARG A 59 15.23 -12.31 -16.58
CA ARG A 59 16.52 -12.74 -17.16
C ARG A 59 16.61 -12.45 -18.65
N ASP A 60 15.50 -12.56 -19.36
CA ASP A 60 15.41 -12.26 -20.80
C ASP A 60 15.34 -10.74 -21.09
N GLY A 61 15.42 -9.91 -20.05
CA GLY A 61 15.57 -8.46 -20.16
C GLY A 61 14.26 -7.68 -20.20
N ASN A 62 13.12 -8.27 -19.81
CA ASN A 62 11.84 -7.55 -19.71
C ASN A 62 11.84 -6.60 -18.49
N PRO A 63 11.81 -5.27 -18.67
CA PRO A 63 11.91 -4.33 -17.55
C PRO A 63 10.70 -4.33 -16.62
N ALA A 64 9.48 -4.50 -17.15
CA ALA A 64 8.27 -4.63 -16.33
C ALA A 64 8.35 -5.84 -15.38
N ALA A 65 8.82 -6.99 -15.87
CA ALA A 65 9.06 -8.18 -15.04
C ALA A 65 10.09 -7.91 -13.94
N GLN A 66 11.21 -7.24 -14.27
CA GLN A 66 12.25 -6.88 -13.32
C GLN A 66 11.73 -5.96 -12.20
N ILE A 67 10.93 -4.95 -12.55
CA ILE A 67 10.34 -3.99 -11.60
C ILE A 67 9.30 -4.67 -10.70
N LEU A 68 8.40 -5.47 -11.27
CA LEU A 68 7.37 -6.20 -10.52
C LEU A 68 8.00 -7.21 -9.57
N LEU A 69 8.90 -8.06 -10.06
CA LEU A 69 9.56 -9.09 -9.27
C LEU A 69 10.39 -8.49 -8.13
N ALA A 70 11.05 -7.35 -8.35
CA ALA A 70 11.71 -6.61 -7.28
C ALA A 70 10.74 -6.12 -6.19
N GLY A 71 9.53 -5.70 -6.56
CA GLY A 71 8.47 -5.30 -5.62
C GLY A 71 7.90 -6.47 -4.82
N ILE A 72 7.74 -7.64 -5.45
CA ILE A 72 7.33 -8.85 -4.75
C ILE A 72 8.43 -9.29 -3.76
N ALA A 73 9.70 -9.27 -4.18
CA ALA A 73 10.84 -9.73 -3.40
C ALA A 73 11.17 -8.86 -2.16
N THR A 74 10.59 -7.67 -2.01
CA THR A 74 10.70 -6.86 -0.78
C THR A 74 9.64 -7.22 0.26
N ARG A 75 8.61 -7.98 -0.12
CA ARG A 75 7.47 -8.36 0.73
C ARG A 75 7.50 -9.85 1.03
N GLY A 76 8.50 -10.23 1.82
CA GLY A 76 8.79 -11.63 2.17
C GLY A 76 7.56 -12.44 2.61
N HIS A 77 6.68 -11.84 3.40
CA HIS A 77 5.49 -12.49 3.93
C HIS A 77 4.53 -13.00 2.84
N PHE A 78 4.45 -12.36 1.67
CA PHE A 78 3.53 -12.78 0.61
C PHE A 78 4.01 -13.96 -0.23
N HIS A 79 5.32 -14.24 -0.26
CA HIS A 79 5.86 -15.33 -1.07
C HIS A 79 6.59 -16.41 -0.23
N THR A 80 6.67 -16.25 1.09
CA THR A 80 7.37 -17.23 1.95
C THR A 80 6.74 -18.61 1.88
N HIS A 81 5.42 -18.71 1.72
CA HIS A 81 4.70 -19.99 1.65
C HIS A 81 5.13 -20.88 0.46
N VAL A 82 5.56 -20.29 -0.68
CA VAL A 82 6.12 -21.04 -1.83
C VAL A 82 7.65 -21.04 -1.87
N THR A 83 8.33 -20.19 -1.10
CA THR A 83 9.80 -20.04 -1.16
C THR A 83 10.55 -20.52 0.09
N SER A 84 9.85 -20.91 1.16
CA SER A 84 10.46 -21.36 2.42
C SER A 84 11.25 -22.65 2.26
N GLN A 85 10.75 -23.57 1.44
CA GLN A 85 11.33 -24.90 1.18
C GLN A 85 12.43 -24.89 0.10
N LEU A 86 12.61 -23.77 -0.60
CA LEU A 86 13.64 -23.63 -1.62
C LEU A 86 15.02 -23.44 -0.98
N GLU A 87 16.04 -24.06 -1.57
CA GLU A 87 17.42 -23.79 -1.21
C GLU A 87 17.73 -22.30 -1.42
N ARG A 88 18.68 -21.77 -0.65
CA ARG A 88 19.06 -20.34 -0.74
C ARG A 88 19.38 -19.93 -2.17
N THR A 89 20.10 -20.77 -2.91
CA THR A 89 20.51 -20.52 -4.29
C THR A 89 19.33 -20.48 -5.25
N GLU A 90 18.35 -21.37 -5.09
CA GLU A 90 17.11 -21.41 -5.88
C GLU A 90 16.25 -20.19 -5.63
N ARG A 91 16.04 -19.84 -4.36
CA ARG A 91 15.29 -18.64 -3.97
C ARG A 91 15.92 -17.35 -4.47
N VAL A 92 17.26 -17.25 -4.46
CA VAL A 92 17.97 -16.13 -5.09
C VAL A 92 17.76 -16.12 -6.60
N ALA A 93 17.89 -17.26 -7.29
CA ALA A 93 17.66 -17.34 -8.73
C ALA A 93 16.21 -17.00 -9.15
N LEU A 94 15.25 -17.26 -8.26
CA LEU A 94 13.84 -16.94 -8.46
C LEU A 94 13.56 -15.45 -8.30
N LEU A 95 14.08 -14.81 -7.25
CA LEU A 95 13.64 -13.45 -6.86
C LEU A 95 14.65 -12.33 -7.12
N ARG A 96 15.92 -12.67 -7.43
CA ARG A 96 17.03 -11.72 -7.42
C ARG A 96 17.98 -11.96 -8.60
N VAL A 97 18.76 -10.94 -8.92
CA VAL A 97 19.92 -11.07 -9.81
C VAL A 97 21.04 -11.78 -9.05
N PRO A 98 21.73 -12.77 -9.64
CA PRO A 98 22.89 -13.39 -9.00
C PRO A 98 23.97 -12.35 -8.61
N GLY A 99 24.51 -12.48 -7.40
CA GLY A 99 25.62 -11.64 -6.92
C GLY A 99 25.54 -11.34 -5.41
N GLY A 100 26.67 -11.43 -4.72
CA GLY A 100 26.72 -11.28 -3.25
C GLY A 100 26.00 -12.43 -2.52
N LEU A 101 25.89 -12.32 -1.20
CA LEU A 101 25.26 -13.38 -0.38
C LEU A 101 23.74 -13.48 -0.62
N SER A 102 23.06 -12.36 -0.88
CA SER A 102 21.59 -12.29 -0.93
C SER A 102 21.03 -12.00 -2.33
N GLY A 103 21.87 -12.01 -3.36
CA GLY A 103 21.50 -11.49 -4.68
C GLY A 103 21.41 -9.96 -4.70
N LYS A 104 21.32 -9.39 -5.91
CA LYS A 104 21.02 -7.97 -6.13
C LYS A 104 19.55 -7.80 -6.52
N SER A 105 19.00 -6.61 -6.27
CA SER A 105 17.65 -6.27 -6.75
C SER A 105 17.61 -6.23 -8.27
N TRP A 106 16.54 -6.74 -8.88
CA TRP A 106 16.28 -6.61 -10.31
C TRP A 106 16.19 -5.15 -10.79
N LEU A 107 15.88 -4.21 -9.88
CA LEU A 107 15.91 -2.79 -10.20
C LEU A 107 17.29 -2.31 -10.66
N THR A 108 18.38 -2.95 -10.23
CA THR A 108 19.75 -2.58 -10.65
C THR A 108 20.05 -2.88 -12.12
N ILE A 109 19.20 -3.70 -12.75
CA ILE A 109 19.24 -3.95 -14.19
C ILE A 109 18.27 -3.00 -14.89
N ALA A 110 17.03 -2.92 -14.40
CA ALA A 110 15.99 -2.08 -14.98
C ALA A 110 16.32 -0.58 -14.98
N GLU A 111 17.09 -0.07 -14.00
CA GLU A 111 17.45 1.37 -13.93
C GLU A 111 18.23 1.87 -15.15
N ASN A 112 18.83 0.97 -15.94
CA ASN A 112 19.54 1.33 -17.16
C ASN A 112 18.60 1.72 -18.31
N THR A 113 17.32 1.35 -18.24
CA THR A 113 16.34 1.58 -19.31
C THR A 113 15.05 2.23 -18.81
N GLU A 114 14.71 2.09 -17.54
CA GLU A 114 13.44 2.53 -16.96
C GLU A 114 13.65 3.58 -15.85
N PRO A 115 13.23 4.84 -16.06
CA PRO A 115 13.37 5.89 -15.05
C PRO A 115 12.63 5.59 -13.74
N LEU A 116 11.52 4.83 -13.80
CA LEU A 116 10.83 4.37 -12.60
C LEU A 116 11.73 3.47 -11.73
N ALA A 117 12.48 2.56 -12.34
CA ALA A 117 13.40 1.69 -11.61
C ALA A 117 14.51 2.49 -10.92
N THR A 118 15.00 3.55 -11.57
CA THR A 118 15.93 4.52 -10.96
C THR A 118 15.31 5.16 -9.72
N ALA A 119 14.09 5.71 -9.81
CA ALA A 119 13.41 6.33 -8.67
C ALA A 119 13.20 5.33 -7.51
N LEU A 120 12.77 4.10 -7.81
CA LEU A 120 12.60 3.02 -6.83
C LEU A 120 13.92 2.60 -6.15
N LEU A 121 15.08 2.77 -6.80
CA LEU A 121 16.38 2.54 -6.16
C LEU A 121 16.81 3.73 -5.31
N GLN A 122 16.70 4.95 -5.86
CA GLN A 122 17.08 6.19 -5.19
C GLN A 122 16.34 6.36 -3.86
N VAL A 123 15.07 5.98 -3.80
CA VAL A 123 14.26 6.07 -2.58
C VAL A 123 14.80 5.23 -1.41
N THR A 124 15.56 4.18 -1.71
CA THR A 124 16.20 3.33 -0.69
C THR A 124 17.54 3.91 -0.20
N ARG A 125 18.11 4.88 -0.92
CA ARG A 125 19.41 5.48 -0.62
C ARG A 125 19.24 6.69 0.30
N ILE A 126 20.23 6.93 1.15
CA ILE A 126 20.26 8.11 2.03
C ILE A 126 20.60 9.34 1.17
N GLY A 127 19.88 10.45 1.36
CA GLY A 127 20.11 11.70 0.63
C GLY A 127 19.54 11.77 -0.80
N GLU A 128 18.96 10.69 -1.33
CA GLU A 128 18.38 10.65 -2.69
C GLU A 128 16.84 10.61 -2.68
N LYS A 129 16.20 10.59 -1.50
CA LYS A 129 14.74 10.38 -1.35
C LYS A 129 13.90 11.51 -1.92
N ALA A 130 14.31 12.76 -1.70
CA ALA A 130 13.55 13.94 -2.12
C ALA A 130 13.20 13.92 -3.63
N ALA A 131 14.21 13.77 -4.49
CA ALA A 131 14.00 13.69 -5.93
C ALA A 131 13.21 12.42 -6.34
N ALA A 132 13.46 11.30 -5.65
CA ALA A 132 12.78 10.04 -5.92
C ALA A 132 11.28 10.11 -5.61
N ILE A 133 10.85 10.78 -4.54
CA ILE A 133 9.44 10.90 -4.13
C ILE A 133 8.62 11.54 -5.24
N SER A 134 9.07 12.70 -5.76
CA SER A 134 8.36 13.40 -6.84
C SER A 134 8.25 12.52 -8.10
N ALA A 135 9.34 11.84 -8.46
CA ALA A 135 9.34 10.90 -9.59
C ALA A 135 8.37 9.74 -9.36
N LEU A 136 8.35 9.12 -8.18
CA LEU A 136 7.46 8.00 -7.85
C LEU A 136 5.99 8.41 -7.93
N ILE A 137 5.62 9.58 -7.40
CA ILE A 137 4.24 10.10 -7.51
C ILE A 137 3.87 10.28 -9.00
N SER A 138 4.77 10.84 -9.82
CA SER A 138 4.52 11.02 -11.26
C SER A 138 4.35 9.70 -12.03
N PHE A 139 4.89 8.60 -11.51
CA PHE A 139 4.70 7.24 -12.05
C PHE A 139 3.51 6.50 -11.43
N GLY A 140 2.77 7.11 -10.50
CA GLY A 140 1.66 6.49 -9.79
C GLY A 140 2.06 5.54 -8.66
N GLU A 141 3.34 5.52 -8.26
CA GLU A 141 3.84 4.75 -7.10
C GLU A 141 3.70 5.53 -5.79
N THR A 142 2.52 6.09 -5.54
CA THR A 142 2.25 6.98 -4.39
C THR A 142 2.54 6.27 -3.06
N GLY A 143 2.17 5.00 -2.91
CA GLY A 143 2.46 4.25 -1.67
C GLY A 143 3.96 4.13 -1.34
N GLU A 144 4.83 3.93 -2.34
CA GLU A 144 6.29 3.92 -2.12
C GLU A 144 6.81 5.32 -1.81
N ALA A 145 6.26 6.35 -2.47
CA ALA A 145 6.61 7.74 -2.22
C ALA A 145 6.25 8.17 -0.78
N LEU A 146 5.08 7.78 -0.28
CA LEU A 146 4.64 8.11 1.09
C LEU A 146 5.49 7.39 2.15
N LEU A 147 5.85 6.12 1.94
CA LEU A 147 6.78 5.41 2.84
C LEU A 147 8.16 6.07 2.88
N ALA A 148 8.63 6.57 1.75
CA ALA A 148 9.88 7.31 1.67
C ALA A 148 9.81 8.66 2.37
N ALA A 149 8.70 9.38 2.21
CA ALA A 149 8.43 10.63 2.91
C ALA A 149 8.40 10.41 4.43
N GLN A 150 7.75 9.35 4.92
CA GLN A 150 7.83 8.96 6.32
C GLN A 150 9.28 8.70 6.75
N SER A 151 10.07 8.00 5.94
CA SER A 151 11.49 7.78 6.22
C SER A 151 12.31 9.08 6.26
N MET A 152 11.97 10.10 5.47
CA MET A 152 12.60 11.43 5.52
C MET A 152 12.28 12.13 6.85
N LEU A 153 11.03 12.05 7.31
CA LEU A 153 10.63 12.63 8.61
C LEU A 153 11.38 11.97 9.77
N TYR A 154 11.51 10.64 9.75
CA TYR A 154 12.35 9.92 10.71
C TYR A 154 13.83 10.33 10.69
N GLN A 155 14.32 10.89 9.58
CA GLN A 155 15.70 11.36 9.41
C GLN A 155 15.87 12.86 9.72
N GLY A 156 14.80 13.57 10.09
CA GLY A 156 14.84 15.00 10.35
C GLY A 156 14.79 15.87 9.09
N GLU A 157 14.37 15.31 7.95
CA GLU A 157 14.36 15.99 6.65
C GLU A 157 13.01 16.65 6.34
N ALA A 158 12.30 17.16 7.36
CA ALA A 158 10.95 17.71 7.23
C ALA A 158 10.85 18.88 6.24
N THR A 159 11.77 19.85 6.30
CA THR A 159 11.80 20.99 5.37
C THR A 159 11.97 20.53 3.92
N ALA A 160 12.90 19.59 3.67
CA ALA A 160 13.12 19.04 2.34
C ALA A 160 11.88 18.28 1.83
N LEU A 161 11.15 17.59 2.72
CA LEU A 161 9.90 16.94 2.34
C LEU A 161 8.82 17.96 1.94
N ILE A 162 8.64 19.04 2.71
CA ILE A 162 7.67 20.11 2.38
C ILE A 162 7.98 20.69 0.99
N GLU A 163 9.26 21.00 0.72
CA GLU A 163 9.70 21.52 -0.57
C GLU A 163 9.39 20.56 -1.74
N VAL A 164 9.55 19.25 -1.53
CA VAL A 164 9.27 18.23 -2.54
C VAL A 164 7.78 18.11 -2.85
N LEU A 165 6.94 18.15 -1.80
CA LEU A 165 5.48 17.97 -1.95
C LEU A 165 4.77 19.25 -2.38
N GLN A 166 5.45 20.40 -2.34
CA GLN A 166 4.86 21.68 -2.71
C GLN A 166 4.35 21.68 -4.16
N GLY A 167 3.05 21.93 -4.33
CA GLY A 167 2.39 21.98 -5.64
C GLY A 167 2.04 20.61 -6.23
N MET A 168 2.14 19.54 -5.43
CA MET A 168 1.69 18.19 -5.79
C MET A 168 0.31 17.85 -5.22
N ASP A 169 -0.46 18.85 -4.77
CA ASP A 169 -1.73 18.65 -4.05
C ASP A 169 -2.76 17.83 -4.85
N ALA A 170 -2.70 17.89 -6.19
CA ALA A 170 -3.62 17.17 -7.06
C ALA A 170 -3.25 15.69 -7.25
N GLU A 171 -1.99 15.31 -7.00
CA GLU A 171 -1.48 13.95 -7.17
C GLU A 171 -1.40 13.17 -5.84
N LEU A 172 -1.49 13.87 -4.71
CA LEU A 172 -1.42 13.25 -3.39
C LEU A 172 -2.76 12.63 -2.98
N THR A 173 -2.66 11.48 -2.30
CA THR A 173 -3.82 10.85 -1.66
C THR A 173 -4.06 11.47 -0.28
N PRO A 174 -5.26 11.37 0.30
CA PRO A 174 -5.56 11.92 1.63
C PRO A 174 -4.61 11.47 2.74
N GLU A 175 -3.98 10.29 2.57
CA GLU A 175 -2.99 9.79 3.53
C GLU A 175 -1.71 10.65 3.56
N ALA A 176 -1.43 11.46 2.54
CA ALA A 176 -0.32 12.41 2.56
C ALA A 176 -0.50 13.52 3.61
N ASP A 177 -1.74 13.85 3.99
CA ASP A 177 -2.05 14.95 4.92
C ASP A 177 -1.39 14.77 6.29
N VAL A 178 -1.35 13.52 6.78
CA VAL A 178 -0.67 13.16 8.04
C VAL A 178 0.82 13.47 7.97
N LEU A 179 1.47 13.16 6.84
CA LEU A 179 2.89 13.42 6.66
C LEU A 179 3.17 14.91 6.51
N LEU A 180 2.30 15.65 5.82
CA LEU A 180 2.42 17.10 5.70
C LEU A 180 2.27 17.79 7.04
N LEU A 181 1.27 17.42 7.84
CA LEU A 181 1.10 17.99 9.18
C LEU A 181 2.28 17.66 10.09
N TRP A 182 2.79 16.43 10.03
CA TRP A 182 4.00 16.05 10.75
C TRP A 182 5.20 16.88 10.27
N ALA A 183 5.43 17.00 8.97
CA ALA A 183 6.52 17.80 8.43
C ALA A 183 6.46 19.25 8.91
N LEU A 184 5.27 19.87 8.87
CA LEU A 184 5.04 21.23 9.35
C LEU A 184 5.37 21.35 10.84
N PHE A 185 4.81 20.48 11.67
CA PHE A 185 5.07 20.47 13.12
C PHE A 185 6.57 20.32 13.43
N GLN A 186 7.27 19.43 12.73
CA GLN A 186 8.70 19.21 12.92
C GLN A 186 9.50 20.45 12.48
N SER A 187 9.11 21.09 11.37
CA SER A 187 9.79 22.29 10.83
C SER A 187 9.64 23.53 11.73
N GLU A 188 8.54 23.64 12.48
CA GLU A 188 8.29 24.77 13.39
C GLU A 188 8.93 24.58 14.77
N SER A 189 9.30 23.35 15.14
CA SER A 189 9.88 23.08 16.45
C SER A 189 11.36 23.51 16.53
N GLU A 190 11.64 24.51 17.38
CA GLU A 190 12.99 25.05 17.63
C GLU A 190 14.01 24.00 18.13
N ASP A 191 13.52 22.87 18.64
CA ASP A 191 14.30 21.78 19.24
C ASP A 191 14.31 20.49 18.38
N SER A 192 14.03 20.62 17.07
CA SER A 192 14.03 19.53 16.08
C SER A 192 15.43 19.00 15.72
N GLY A 193 16.31 18.83 16.72
CA GLY A 193 17.52 18.04 16.55
C GLY A 193 17.19 16.68 15.90
N ARG A 194 18.14 16.12 15.15
CA ARG A 194 18.04 14.94 14.25
C ARG A 194 17.34 13.67 14.78
N TYR A 195 16.87 13.65 16.03
CA TYR A 195 16.26 12.50 16.71
C TYR A 195 15.19 12.94 17.72
N VAL A 196 14.20 13.75 17.33
CA VAL A 196 12.95 13.76 18.09
C VAL A 196 12.31 12.39 17.88
N GLY A 197 12.34 11.54 18.90
CA GLY A 197 11.89 10.14 18.79
C GLY A 197 10.56 10.06 18.06
N SER A 198 10.52 9.29 16.97
CA SER A 198 9.39 9.11 16.04
C SER A 198 8.04 8.97 16.72
N ALA A 199 8.01 8.32 17.88
CA ALA A 199 6.81 8.09 18.68
C ALA A 199 6.16 9.38 19.24
N ARG A 200 6.94 10.43 19.57
CA ARG A 200 6.41 11.64 20.21
C ARG A 200 5.73 12.61 19.24
N ILE A 201 6.21 12.67 18.00
CA ILE A 201 5.58 13.54 17.00
C ILE A 201 4.34 12.85 16.43
N ALA A 202 4.44 11.56 16.14
CA ALA A 202 3.31 10.69 15.86
C ALA A 202 2.16 10.93 16.86
N SER A 203 2.40 10.76 18.16
CA SER A 203 1.34 10.90 19.18
C SER A 203 0.73 12.31 19.34
N ARG A 204 1.31 13.36 18.75
CA ARG A 204 0.76 14.73 18.80
C ARG A 204 0.03 15.12 17.52
N VAL A 205 0.48 14.57 16.40
CA VAL A 205 -0.21 14.67 15.10
C VAL A 205 -1.44 13.77 15.14
N PHE A 206 -1.31 12.58 15.75
CA PHE A 206 -2.38 11.62 15.97
C PHE A 206 -3.29 12.06 17.12
N GLY A 207 -4.59 12.16 16.87
CA GLY A 207 -5.60 12.69 17.78
C GLY A 207 -6.22 14.02 17.36
N ASN A 208 -6.04 14.42 16.10
CA ASN A 208 -6.81 15.51 15.52
C ASN A 208 -8.03 14.92 14.80
N ASP A 209 -9.24 15.26 15.25
CA ASP A 209 -10.51 14.81 14.66
C ASP A 209 -10.55 14.99 13.13
N SER A 210 -9.87 16.02 12.59
CA SER A 210 -9.83 16.28 11.14
C SER A 210 -8.96 15.29 10.37
N LEU A 211 -8.09 14.52 11.03
CA LEU A 211 -7.18 13.57 10.42
C LEU A 211 -7.54 12.12 10.70
N GLU A 212 -8.50 11.83 11.59
CA GLU A 212 -8.87 10.46 12.03
C GLU A 212 -8.81 9.42 10.91
N LEU A 213 -9.36 9.76 9.75
CA LEU A 213 -9.37 8.89 8.58
C LEU A 213 -7.95 8.54 8.08
N SER A 214 -7.15 9.57 7.80
CA SER A 214 -5.78 9.42 7.33
C SER A 214 -4.92 8.77 8.40
N GLU A 215 -5.14 9.07 9.68
CA GLU A 215 -4.43 8.44 10.80
C GLU A 215 -4.60 6.92 10.79
N MET A 216 -5.81 6.40 10.58
CA MET A 216 -6.06 4.95 10.56
C MET A 216 -5.37 4.24 9.40
N ALA A 217 -5.12 4.92 8.27
CA ALA A 217 -4.33 4.35 7.18
C ALA A 217 -2.84 4.20 7.57
N TRP A 218 -2.35 5.05 8.47
CA TRP A 218 -0.97 5.03 8.96
C TRP A 218 -0.76 4.15 10.18
N VAL A 219 -1.71 4.20 11.11
CA VAL A 219 -1.68 3.53 12.41
C VAL A 219 -3.04 2.88 12.62
N ALA A 220 -3.10 1.59 12.26
CA ALA A 220 -4.24 0.76 12.59
C ALA A 220 -4.44 0.73 14.11
N PRO A 221 -5.69 0.58 14.60
CA PRO A 221 -5.95 0.46 16.04
C PRO A 221 -5.19 -0.73 16.61
N THR A 222 -4.86 -0.73 17.90
CA THR A 222 -4.27 -1.89 18.54
C THR A 222 -5.34 -2.88 19.02
N PRO A 223 -4.99 -4.17 19.21
CA PRO A 223 -5.88 -5.14 19.86
C PRO A 223 -6.49 -4.63 21.18
N VAL A 224 -5.68 -3.99 22.02
CA VAL A 224 -6.11 -3.48 23.33
C VAL A 224 -7.13 -2.35 23.16
N GLU A 225 -6.90 -1.43 22.22
CA GLU A 225 -7.87 -0.37 21.90
C GLU A 225 -9.21 -0.94 21.47
N ILE A 226 -9.22 -1.97 20.61
CA ILE A 226 -10.48 -2.58 20.16
C ILE A 226 -11.18 -3.36 21.27
N LEU A 227 -10.45 -3.99 22.19
CA LEU A 227 -11.04 -4.76 23.29
C LEU A 227 -11.57 -3.86 24.41
N GLU A 228 -10.78 -2.88 24.84
CA GLU A 228 -11.01 -2.13 26.08
C GLU A 228 -11.66 -0.76 25.84
N ASP A 229 -11.43 -0.13 24.68
CA ASP A 229 -11.94 1.20 24.35
C ASP A 229 -13.14 1.12 23.40
N THR A 230 -14.34 1.22 23.98
CA THR A 230 -15.59 1.15 23.21
C THR A 230 -15.78 2.35 22.29
N GLU A 231 -15.28 3.52 22.65
CA GLU A 231 -15.37 4.73 21.82
C GLU A 231 -14.49 4.56 20.59
N ARG A 232 -13.21 4.22 20.79
CA ARG A 232 -12.27 3.96 19.70
C ARG A 232 -12.76 2.85 18.77
N ARG A 233 -13.30 1.76 19.32
CA ARG A 233 -13.90 0.68 18.52
C ARG A 233 -15.04 1.19 17.64
N ASN A 234 -15.94 2.03 18.18
CA ASN A 234 -17.06 2.58 17.40
C ASN A 234 -16.60 3.53 16.30
N ASP A 235 -15.53 4.30 16.52
CA ASP A 235 -14.94 5.14 15.48
C ASP A 235 -14.35 4.33 14.34
N VAL A 236 -13.63 3.25 14.65
CA VAL A 236 -13.09 2.34 13.64
C VAL A 236 -14.23 1.70 12.83
N ILE A 237 -15.30 1.24 13.50
CA ILE A 237 -16.49 0.72 12.81
C ILE A 237 -17.05 1.76 11.83
N ARG A 238 -17.23 3.00 12.29
CA ARG A 238 -17.81 4.11 11.51
C ARG A 238 -16.94 4.53 10.32
N LEU A 239 -15.62 4.48 10.47
CA LEU A 239 -14.68 5.05 9.50
C LEU A 239 -13.99 4.02 8.61
N SER A 240 -14.03 2.73 8.96
CA SER A 240 -13.33 1.65 8.25
C SER A 240 -13.55 1.63 6.72
N ASP A 241 -14.79 1.87 6.27
CA ASP A 241 -15.14 1.89 4.83
C ASP A 241 -14.49 3.03 4.05
N GLN A 242 -14.04 4.08 4.73
CA GLN A 242 -13.39 5.23 4.13
C GLN A 242 -11.87 5.05 4.03
N VAL A 243 -11.28 4.11 4.79
CA VAL A 243 -9.84 3.84 4.74
C VAL A 243 -9.55 3.01 3.51
N ILE A 244 -9.16 3.68 2.41
CA ILE A 244 -8.96 3.07 1.09
C ILE A 244 -8.05 1.83 1.16
N SER A 245 -6.96 1.91 1.92
CA SER A 245 -6.02 0.79 2.06
C SER A 245 -6.58 -0.43 2.80
N TRP A 246 -7.74 -0.33 3.45
CA TRP A 246 -8.45 -1.44 4.09
C TRP A 246 -9.47 -2.11 3.17
N THR A 247 -9.55 -1.72 1.89
CA THR A 247 -10.54 -2.25 0.94
C THR A 247 -10.64 -3.78 0.94
N PRO A 248 -9.54 -4.57 0.93
CA PRO A 248 -9.65 -6.03 1.01
C PRO A 248 -10.24 -6.54 2.32
N LEU A 249 -9.88 -5.93 3.47
CA LEU A 249 -10.47 -6.27 4.76
C LEU A 249 -11.97 -5.95 4.78
N ASN A 250 -12.36 -4.78 4.26
CA ASN A 250 -13.76 -4.36 4.23
C ASN A 250 -14.60 -5.36 3.43
N ARG A 251 -14.14 -5.73 2.23
CA ARG A 251 -14.80 -6.72 1.37
C ARG A 251 -14.87 -8.09 2.01
N TYR A 252 -13.77 -8.54 2.62
CA TYR A 252 -13.72 -9.81 3.33
C TYR A 252 -14.78 -9.86 4.43
N CYS A 253 -14.86 -8.82 5.27
CA CYS A 253 -15.84 -8.74 6.35
C CYS A 253 -17.28 -8.65 5.85
N ASP A 254 -17.53 -7.89 4.78
CA ASP A 254 -18.87 -7.78 4.18
C ASP A 254 -19.34 -9.13 3.60
N GLN A 255 -18.40 -9.95 3.08
CA GLN A 255 -18.68 -11.26 2.49
C GLN A 255 -18.83 -12.37 3.55
N HIS A 256 -17.88 -12.47 4.48
CA HIS A 256 -17.79 -13.60 5.41
C HIS A 256 -18.53 -13.36 6.73
N CYS A 257 -18.68 -12.10 7.14
CA CYS A 257 -19.32 -11.71 8.41
C CYS A 257 -20.39 -10.62 8.24
N PRO A 258 -21.38 -10.78 7.33
CA PRO A 258 -22.32 -9.70 6.99
C PRO A 258 -23.15 -9.22 8.19
N SER A 259 -23.43 -10.08 9.17
CA SER A 259 -24.17 -9.71 10.38
C SER A 259 -23.36 -8.88 11.38
N SER A 260 -22.04 -8.88 11.25
CA SER A 260 -21.11 -8.21 12.17
C SER A 260 -20.00 -7.45 11.42
N ALA A 261 -20.26 -7.03 10.19
CA ALA A 261 -19.24 -6.48 9.28
C ALA A 261 -18.45 -5.32 9.89
N GLY A 262 -19.10 -4.44 10.67
CA GLY A 262 -18.42 -3.36 11.39
C GLY A 262 -17.40 -3.85 12.42
N SER A 263 -17.83 -4.69 13.37
CA SER A 263 -16.94 -5.26 14.40
C SER A 263 -15.87 -6.16 13.80
N CYS A 264 -16.18 -6.89 12.73
CA CYS A 264 -15.23 -7.66 11.92
C CYS A 264 -14.11 -6.76 11.38
N LYS A 265 -14.46 -5.60 10.78
CA LYS A 265 -13.48 -4.63 10.28
C LYS A 265 -12.64 -4.06 11.41
N ALA A 266 -13.22 -3.78 12.58
CA ALA A 266 -12.48 -3.27 13.73
C ALA A 266 -11.45 -4.29 14.26
N VAL A 267 -11.87 -5.54 14.49
CA VAL A 267 -10.97 -6.62 14.94
C VAL A 267 -9.90 -6.87 13.88
N GLY A 268 -10.28 -7.04 12.61
CA GLY A 268 -9.34 -7.30 11.53
C GLY A 268 -8.34 -6.19 11.32
N ALA A 269 -8.76 -4.91 11.38
CA ALA A 269 -7.85 -3.77 11.28
C ALA A 269 -6.83 -3.79 12.41
N SER A 270 -7.25 -4.14 13.63
CA SER A 270 -6.32 -4.17 14.76
C SER A 270 -5.21 -5.21 14.64
N LEU A 271 -5.51 -6.27 13.88
CA LEU A 271 -4.63 -7.40 13.63
C LEU A 271 -3.78 -7.22 12.35
N LEU A 272 -4.01 -6.16 11.55
CA LEU A 272 -3.15 -5.74 10.43
C LEU A 272 -1.90 -4.97 10.88
N SER A 273 -1.87 -4.47 12.12
CA SER A 273 -0.85 -3.52 12.61
C SER A 273 0.61 -3.97 12.48
N ALA A 274 0.87 -5.27 12.31
CA ALA A 274 2.22 -5.83 12.22
C ALA A 274 2.97 -5.49 10.92
N VAL A 275 2.29 -5.04 9.85
CA VAL A 275 2.90 -4.87 8.51
C VAL A 275 3.12 -3.41 8.08
N GLY A 276 2.81 -2.46 8.95
CA GLY A 276 2.95 -1.02 8.67
C GLY A 276 1.78 -0.44 7.86
N PRO A 277 1.93 0.80 7.37
CA PRO A 277 0.86 1.49 6.65
C PRO A 277 0.64 0.86 5.27
N PHE A 278 -0.58 1.00 4.75
CA PHE A 278 -0.96 0.52 3.41
C PHE A 278 -0.77 -1.00 3.21
N ALA A 279 -1.03 -1.79 4.27
CA ALA A 279 -0.83 -3.24 4.35
C ALA A 279 -1.25 -4.03 3.11
N MET A 280 -2.33 -3.60 2.45
CA MET A 280 -2.95 -4.32 1.35
C MET A 280 -2.70 -3.71 -0.05
N ARG A 281 -1.66 -2.89 -0.24
CA ARG A 281 -1.40 -2.29 -1.57
C ARG A 281 -0.78 -3.29 -2.56
N SER A 282 -0.92 -3.03 -3.86
CA SER A 282 -0.18 -3.75 -4.92
C SER A 282 1.35 -3.66 -4.70
N PRO A 283 2.15 -4.66 -5.10
CA PRO A 283 3.61 -4.58 -5.07
C PRO A 283 4.17 -3.42 -5.92
N ARG A 284 3.53 -3.10 -7.05
CA ARG A 284 3.90 -2.01 -7.98
C ARG A 284 2.65 -1.46 -8.63
N MET A 285 2.20 -0.28 -8.20
CA MET A 285 0.92 0.32 -8.63
C MET A 285 0.93 0.74 -10.11
N SER A 286 2.10 1.07 -10.64
CA SER A 286 2.31 1.41 -12.05
C SER A 286 2.11 0.22 -13.00
N ILE A 287 2.20 -1.02 -12.49
CA ILE A 287 2.04 -2.27 -13.25
C ILE A 287 0.70 -2.93 -12.94
N ILE A 288 0.38 -3.05 -11.65
CA ILE A 288 -0.86 -3.64 -11.15
C ILE A 288 -1.52 -2.58 -10.27
N SER A 289 -2.62 -1.97 -10.72
CA SER A 289 -3.35 -1.01 -9.89
C SER A 289 -3.85 -1.66 -8.60
N ASN A 290 -4.03 -0.87 -7.55
CA ASN A 290 -4.63 -1.37 -6.30
C ASN A 290 -6.01 -1.97 -6.54
N GLU A 291 -6.85 -1.35 -7.37
CA GLU A 291 -8.17 -1.88 -7.71
C GLU A 291 -8.08 -3.26 -8.36
N ARG A 292 -7.19 -3.45 -9.33
CA ARG A 292 -6.97 -4.75 -9.97
C ARG A 292 -6.49 -5.80 -8.97
N TYR A 293 -5.53 -5.42 -8.13
CA TYR A 293 -5.02 -6.30 -7.07
C TYR A 293 -6.11 -6.68 -6.07
N TRP A 294 -6.88 -5.72 -5.56
CA TRP A 294 -7.96 -5.95 -4.58
C TRP A 294 -9.15 -6.75 -5.14
N ASN A 295 -9.35 -6.75 -6.45
CA ASN A 295 -10.38 -7.54 -7.13
C ASN A 295 -9.90 -8.96 -7.49
N SER A 296 -8.64 -9.32 -7.21
CA SER A 296 -8.08 -10.64 -7.52
C SER A 296 -8.26 -11.64 -6.37
N SER A 297 -8.22 -12.95 -6.67
CA SER A 297 -8.27 -14.00 -5.64
C SER A 297 -7.07 -13.93 -4.69
N ARG A 298 -5.93 -13.43 -5.16
CA ARG A 298 -4.74 -13.19 -4.33
C ARG A 298 -5.01 -12.28 -3.13
N ALA A 299 -5.90 -11.29 -3.25
CA ALA A 299 -6.09 -10.29 -2.20
C ALA A 299 -6.51 -10.88 -0.85
N GLU A 300 -7.37 -11.91 -0.86
CA GLU A 300 -7.80 -12.59 0.37
C GLU A 300 -6.69 -13.46 0.97
N ALA A 301 -5.94 -14.19 0.14
CA ALA A 301 -4.79 -14.97 0.59
C ALA A 301 -3.70 -14.07 1.21
N ASP A 302 -3.43 -12.92 0.59
CA ASP A 302 -2.49 -11.93 1.12
C ASP A 302 -3.06 -11.21 2.36
N LEU A 303 -4.38 -11.04 2.48
CA LEU A 303 -5.01 -10.55 3.72
C LEU A 303 -4.72 -11.51 4.87
N ALA A 304 -4.95 -12.81 4.68
CA ALA A 304 -4.70 -13.83 5.71
C ALA A 304 -3.23 -13.87 6.16
N ARG A 305 -2.29 -13.65 5.23
CA ARG A 305 -0.85 -13.55 5.52
C ARG A 305 -0.47 -12.25 6.23
N ASN A 306 -1.21 -11.17 6.01
CA ASN A 306 -0.96 -9.88 6.66
C ASN A 306 -1.54 -9.80 8.07
N ILE A 307 -2.60 -10.55 8.36
CA ILE A 307 -3.14 -10.69 9.71
C ILE A 307 -2.12 -11.46 10.56
N VAL A 308 -1.90 -10.98 11.78
CA VAL A 308 -1.07 -11.69 12.76
C VAL A 308 -1.54 -13.14 12.92
N ASP A 309 -0.60 -14.04 13.16
CA ASP A 309 -0.88 -15.46 13.40
C ASP A 309 -1.84 -15.63 14.59
N LEU A 310 -3.10 -16.00 14.30
CA LEU A 310 -4.17 -16.03 15.29
C LEU A 310 -3.97 -17.12 16.34
N SER A 311 -3.14 -18.14 16.06
CA SER A 311 -2.79 -19.18 17.04
C SER A 311 -2.01 -18.65 18.24
N ARG A 312 -1.53 -17.40 18.18
CA ARG A 312 -0.81 -16.72 19.27
C ARG A 312 -1.72 -16.09 20.30
N TYR A 313 -3.01 -15.93 19.99
CA TYR A 313 -3.98 -15.39 20.93
C TYR A 313 -4.63 -16.53 21.73
N GLN A 314 -5.06 -16.23 22.95
CA GLN A 314 -5.87 -17.20 23.69
C GLN A 314 -7.19 -17.40 22.94
N GLU A 315 -7.71 -18.62 22.98
CA GLU A 315 -9.06 -18.93 22.52
C GLU A 315 -10.03 -17.90 23.12
N ASP A 316 -10.96 -17.43 22.30
CA ASP A 316 -11.99 -16.45 22.65
C ASP A 316 -11.53 -15.01 22.95
N THR A 317 -10.25 -14.65 22.73
CA THR A 317 -9.74 -13.29 23.06
C THR A 317 -10.59 -12.17 22.45
N PHE A 318 -11.03 -12.34 21.20
CA PHE A 318 -11.82 -11.34 20.47
C PHE A 318 -13.30 -11.71 20.31
N ASP A 319 -13.75 -12.85 20.84
CA ASP A 319 -15.11 -13.34 20.64
C ASP A 319 -16.17 -12.42 21.23
N SER A 320 -15.81 -11.70 22.28
CA SER A 320 -16.64 -10.65 22.88
C SER A 320 -16.89 -9.46 21.94
N VAL A 321 -16.06 -9.29 20.90
CA VAL A 321 -16.19 -8.24 19.89
C VAL A 321 -16.69 -8.81 18.57
N ASP A 322 -16.00 -9.82 18.01
CA ASP A 322 -16.38 -10.45 16.74
C ASP A 322 -15.84 -11.89 16.62
N ALA A 323 -16.59 -12.86 17.11
CA ALA A 323 -16.27 -14.28 16.94
C ALA A 323 -16.25 -14.73 15.46
N CYS A 324 -17.11 -14.13 14.62
CA CYS A 324 -17.17 -14.47 13.18
C CYS A 324 -15.83 -14.22 12.48
N PHE A 325 -15.22 -13.06 12.72
CA PHE A 325 -13.92 -12.73 12.14
C PHE A 325 -12.86 -13.74 12.59
N MET A 326 -12.81 -14.08 13.88
CA MET A 326 -11.82 -15.00 14.42
C MET A 326 -11.94 -16.39 13.79
N ASP A 327 -13.16 -16.92 13.68
CA ASP A 327 -13.43 -18.22 13.05
C ASP A 327 -13.05 -18.19 11.56
N ALA A 328 -13.61 -17.25 10.80
CA ALA A 328 -13.41 -17.17 9.35
C ALA A 328 -11.95 -16.93 8.99
N MET A 329 -11.27 -15.99 9.67
CA MET A 329 -9.86 -15.68 9.40
C MET A 329 -8.93 -16.82 9.85
N SER A 330 -9.27 -17.56 10.89
CA SER A 330 -8.52 -18.76 11.28
C SER A 330 -8.62 -19.85 10.21
N GLU A 331 -9.80 -20.06 9.62
CA GLU A 331 -9.96 -20.97 8.48
C GLU A 331 -9.14 -20.49 7.27
N MET A 332 -9.20 -19.19 6.95
CA MET A 332 -8.43 -18.61 5.85
C MET A 332 -6.91 -18.69 6.08
N GLN A 333 -6.42 -18.49 7.32
CA GLN A 333 -5.02 -18.69 7.67
C GLN A 333 -4.62 -20.16 7.65
N ALA A 334 -5.54 -21.07 7.96
CA ALA A 334 -5.29 -22.49 7.77
C ALA A 334 -5.09 -22.80 6.29
N GLU A 335 -5.84 -22.18 5.38
CA GLU A 335 -5.70 -22.42 3.94
C GLU A 335 -4.45 -21.72 3.34
N HIS A 336 -4.24 -20.45 3.62
CA HIS A 336 -3.27 -19.59 2.92
C HIS A 336 -2.13 -19.02 3.79
N GLY A 337 -2.25 -19.15 5.11
CA GLY A 337 -1.33 -18.57 6.08
C GLY A 337 0.03 -19.26 6.15
N TYR A 338 0.79 -18.92 7.17
CA TYR A 338 2.15 -19.40 7.39
C TYR A 338 2.16 -20.86 7.89
N ARG A 339 1.74 -21.84 7.08
CA ARG A 339 2.08 -23.23 7.40
C ARG A 339 3.59 -23.42 7.19
N GLN A 340 4.31 -23.49 8.31
CA GLN A 340 5.71 -23.96 8.38
C GLN A 340 5.77 -25.46 8.14
#